data_AF-A0AAW9K7A8-F1
#
_entry.id   AF-A0AAW9K7A8-F1
#
_cell.length_a   1.000
_cell.length_b   1.000
_cell.length_c   1.000
_cell.angle_alpha   90.00
_cell.angle_beta   90.00
_cell.angle_gamma   90.00
#
_symmetry.space_group_name_H-M   'P 1'
#
loop_
_entity.id
_entity.type
_entity.pdbx_description
1 polymer ?
#
loop_
_entity_poly.entity_id
_entity_poly.type
_entity_poly.pdbx_seq_one_letter_code
_entity_poly.pdbx_strand_id
1 'polypeptide(L)'
;MEWLDRLNEALNYIEDNLDGEIDYTKAAKLACCSVYHFQRMFSYIAGRPLAEYIRNRRLTKAAIDLQSGDKVIDVAMRYGYESPTAFN
;
A
#
# COMPACT_ATOMS: atom_id res chain seq x y z
N MET A 1 20.19 10.87 8.92
CA MET A 1 19.34 9.70 9.24
C MET A 1 17.86 10.07 9.21
N GLU A 2 17.48 11.26 9.69
CA GLU A 2 16.14 11.89 9.57
C GLU A 2 15.27 11.57 8.34
N TRP A 3 15.85 11.49 7.13
CA TRP A 3 15.07 11.30 5.91
C TRP A 3 14.59 9.85 5.72
N LEU A 4 15.38 8.86 6.16
CA LEU A 4 14.97 7.45 6.13
C LEU A 4 13.86 7.21 7.15
N ASP A 5 13.95 7.86 8.31
CA ASP A 5 12.92 7.77 9.36
C ASP A 5 11.58 8.32 8.85
N ARG A 6 11.58 9.48 8.19
CA ARG A 6 10.38 10.05 7.55
C ARG A 6 9.83 9.20 6.41
N LEU A 7 10.71 8.55 5.64
CA LEU A 7 10.31 7.61 4.60
C LEU A 7 9.62 6.38 5.22
N ASN A 8 10.17 5.86 6.32
CA ASN A 8 9.59 4.75 7.07
C ASN A 8 8.25 5.14 7.69
N GLU A 9 8.09 6.36 8.22
CA GLU A 9 6.80 6.86 8.70
C GLU A 9 5.75 6.90 7.59
N ALA A 10 6.11 7.39 6.40
CA ALA A 10 5.22 7.39 5.25
C ALA A 10 4.85 5.97 4.80
N LEU A 11 5.78 5.01 4.90
CA LEU A 11 5.52 3.60 4.58
C LEU A 11 4.65 2.92 5.63
N ASN A 12 4.86 3.19 6.92
CA ASN A 12 4.00 2.67 7.99
C ASN A 12 2.56 3.14 7.80
N TYR A 13 2.36 4.42 7.47
CA TYR A 13 1.03 4.93 7.13
C TYR A 13 0.40 4.15 5.96
N ILE A 14 1.18 3.83 4.92
CA ILE A 14 0.67 3.02 3.79
C ILE A 14 0.28 1.61 4.25
N GLU A 15 1.13 0.95 5.06
CA GLU A 15 0.88 -0.41 5.57
C GLU A 15 -0.36 -0.50 6.46
N ASP A 16 -0.59 0.53 7.27
CA ASP A 16 -1.73 0.66 8.17
C ASP A 16 -3.05 0.96 7.44
N ASN A 17 -3.00 1.37 6.17
CA ASN A 17 -4.18 1.75 5.37
C ASN A 17 -4.36 0.82 4.14
N LEU A 18 -3.75 -0.37 4.14
CA LEU A 18 -3.84 -1.29 3.00
C LEU A 18 -5.26 -1.81 2.73
N ASP A 19 -6.09 -1.93 3.76
CA ASP A 19 -7.49 -2.37 3.74
C ASP A 19 -8.49 -1.23 3.49
N GLY A 20 -8.00 -0.10 2.97
CA GLY A 20 -8.83 1.06 2.67
C GLY A 20 -8.20 2.00 1.65
N GLU A 21 -8.68 3.23 1.61
CA GLU A 21 -8.14 4.27 0.74
C GLU A 21 -6.81 4.81 1.28
N ILE A 22 -5.83 4.97 0.38
CA ILE A 22 -4.51 5.52 0.72
C ILE A 22 -4.41 6.94 0.15
N ASP A 23 -4.36 7.94 1.03
CA ASP A 23 -4.05 9.31 0.62
C ASP A 23 -2.54 9.48 0.40
N TYR A 24 -2.14 9.50 -0.88
CA TYR A 24 -0.74 9.75 -1.27
C TYR A 24 -0.22 11.13 -0.85
N THR A 25 -1.09 12.13 -0.72
CA THR A 25 -0.71 13.47 -0.26
C THR A 25 -0.28 13.42 1.20
N LYS A 26 -1.01 12.66 2.04
CA LYS A 26 -0.64 12.44 3.44
C LYS A 26 0.67 11.67 3.57
N ALA A 27 0.85 10.60 2.80
CA ALA A 27 2.11 9.84 2.79
C ALA A 27 3.31 10.73 2.41
N ALA A 28 3.16 11.54 1.36
CA ALA A 28 4.21 12.45 0.92
C ALA A 28 4.52 13.57 1.94
N LYS A 29 3.50 14.07 2.65
CA LYS A 29 3.67 15.03 3.75
C LYS A 29 4.48 14.44 4.90
N LEU A 30 4.23 13.18 5.28
CA LEU A 30 5.05 12.46 6.29
C LEU A 30 6.51 12.37 5.84
N ALA A 31 6.72 12.02 4.56
CA ALA A 31 8.05 12.01 3.95
C ALA A 31 8.64 13.42 3.70
N CYS A 32 7.94 14.50 4.06
CA CYS A 32 8.33 15.90 3.85
C CYS A 32 8.71 16.24 2.41
N CYS A 33 7.98 15.69 1.43
CA CYS A 33 8.20 15.97 0.02
C CYS A 33 6.88 15.98 -0.77
N SER A 34 6.96 16.24 -2.08
CA SER A 34 5.81 16.12 -2.96
C SER A 34 5.49 14.65 -3.25
N VAL A 35 4.24 14.36 -3.64
CA VAL A 35 3.82 13.00 -4.06
C VAL A 35 4.74 12.44 -5.14
N TYR A 36 5.11 13.28 -6.12
CA TYR A 36 6.05 12.93 -7.17
C TYR A 36 7.41 12.49 -6.62
N HIS A 37 8.02 13.28 -5.72
CA HIS A 37 9.32 12.94 -5.14
C HIS A 37 9.24 11.70 -4.26
N PHE A 38 8.17 11.55 -3.47
CA PHE A 38 7.96 10.37 -2.63
C PHE A 38 7.91 9.09 -3.47
N GLN A 39 7.06 9.06 -4.50
CA GLN A 39 6.94 7.90 -5.39
C GLN A 39 8.24 7.59 -6.13
N ARG A 40 8.96 8.62 -6.60
CA ARG A 40 10.24 8.47 -7.29
C ARG A 40 11.33 7.93 -6.36
N MET A 41 11.45 8.48 -5.16
CA MET A 41 12.43 8.04 -4.16
C MET A 41 12.13 6.62 -3.67
N PHE A 42 10.87 6.30 -3.40
CA PHE A 42 10.45 4.93 -3.09
C PHE A 42 10.90 3.98 -4.19
N SER A 43 10.60 4.30 -5.44
CA SER A 43 10.91 3.41 -6.58
C SER A 43 12.42 3.21 -6.76
N TYR A 44 13.21 4.27 -6.53
CA TYR A 44 14.67 4.19 -6.57
C TYR A 44 15.24 3.27 -5.49
N ILE A 45 14.68 3.29 -4.28
CA ILE A 45 15.15 2.48 -3.14
C ILE A 45 14.63 1.05 -3.22
N ALA A 46 13.35 0.86 -3.51
CA ALA A 46 12.67 -0.43 -3.50
C ALA A 46 12.82 -1.22 -4.82
N GLY A 47 13.33 -0.59 -5.88
CA GLY A 47 13.48 -1.20 -7.21
C GLY A 47 12.17 -1.46 -7.94
N ARG A 48 11.04 -0.93 -7.46
CA ARG A 48 9.70 -1.09 -8.06
C ARG A 48 8.77 0.08 -7.75
N PRO A 49 7.76 0.36 -8.59
CA PRO A 49 6.80 1.44 -8.34
C PRO A 49 6.04 1.28 -7.02
N LEU A 50 5.72 2.40 -6.36
CA LEU A 50 4.93 2.39 -5.12
C LEU A 50 3.56 1.72 -5.29
N ALA A 51 2.89 1.95 -6.42
CA ALA A 51 1.61 1.33 -6.70
C ALA A 51 1.71 -0.20 -6.79
N GLU A 52 2.79 -0.72 -7.38
CA GLU A 52 3.05 -2.16 -7.44
C GLU A 52 3.32 -2.73 -6.04
N TYR A 53 4.10 -2.02 -5.22
CA TYR A 53 4.30 -2.38 -3.81
C TYR A 53 2.97 -2.50 -3.07
N ILE A 54 2.12 -1.47 -3.11
CA ILE A 54 0.82 -1.45 -2.44
C ILE A 54 -0.05 -2.62 -2.90
N ARG A 55 -0.14 -2.85 -4.22
CA ARG A 55 -0.92 -3.95 -4.79
C ARG A 55 -0.44 -5.30 -4.25
N ASN A 56 0.87 -5.54 -4.25
CA ASN A 56 1.45 -6.80 -3.77
C ASN A 56 1.23 -7.01 -2.26
N ARG A 57 1.30 -5.94 -1.46
CA ARG A 57 1.03 -5.98 -0.02
C ARG A 57 -0.44 -6.28 0.27
N ARG A 58 -1.37 -5.65 -0.48
CA ARG A 58 -2.80 -5.96 -0.43
C ARG A 58 -3.07 -7.43 -0.75
N LEU A 59 -2.48 -7.96 -1.83
CA LEU A 59 -2.60 -9.38 -2.18
C LEU A 59 -2.06 -10.32 -1.09
N THR A 60 -0.95 -9.93 -0.44
CA THR A 60 -0.37 -10.70 0.66
C THR A 60 -1.31 -10.76 1.86
N LYS A 61 -1.87 -9.62 2.29
CA LYS A 61 -2.85 -9.58 3.40
C LYS A 61 -4.14 -10.33 3.02
N ALA A 62 -4.63 -10.15 1.79
CA ALA A 62 -5.80 -10.85 1.29
C ALA A 62 -5.62 -12.38 1.31
N ALA A 63 -4.44 -12.89 0.91
CA ALA A 63 -4.15 -14.32 0.98
C ALA A 63 -4.21 -14.87 2.42
N ILE A 64 -3.77 -14.08 3.41
CA ILE A 64 -3.84 -14.45 4.84
C ILE A 64 -5.30 -14.50 5.31
N ASP A 65 -6.11 -13.50 4.93
CA ASP A 65 -7.53 -13.45 5.30
C ASP A 65 -8.31 -14.61 4.67
N LEU A 66 -8.03 -14.94 3.41
CA LEU A 66 -8.62 -16.10 2.73
C LEU A 66 -8.24 -17.43 3.40
N GLN A 67 -6.98 -17.59 3.81
CA GLN A 67 -6.54 -18.78 4.55
C GLN A 67 -7.23 -18.90 5.91
N SER A 68 -7.65 -17.77 6.49
CA SER A 68 -8.39 -17.71 7.76
C SER A 68 -9.88 -18.04 7.61
N GLY A 69 -10.36 -18.23 6.37
CA GLY A 69 -11.74 -18.63 6.07
C GLY A 69 -12.67 -17.49 5.66
N ASP A 70 -12.17 -16.28 5.47
CA ASP A 70 -12.98 -15.15 4.98
C ASP A 70 -13.48 -15.41 3.55
N LYS A 71 -14.69 -14.91 3.24
CA LYS A 71 -15.27 -15.09 1.90
C LYS A 71 -14.51 -14.23 0.88
N VAL A 72 -14.28 -14.78 -0.31
CA VAL A 72 -13.55 -14.11 -1.41
C VAL A 72 -14.11 -12.73 -1.73
N ILE A 73 -15.45 -12.57 -1.77
CA ILE A 73 -16.09 -11.28 -2.04
C ILE A 73 -15.79 -10.24 -0.96
N ASP A 74 -15.80 -10.63 0.31
CA ASP A 74 -15.57 -9.73 1.44
C ASP A 74 -14.10 -9.28 1.48
N VAL A 75 -13.18 -10.22 1.26
CA VAL A 75 -11.75 -9.92 1.14
C VAL A 75 -11.48 -9.01 -0.05
N ALA A 76 -12.16 -9.24 -1.18
CA ALA A 76 -11.93 -8.43 -2.37
C ALA A 76 -12.32 -6.96 -2.17
N MET A 77 -13.51 -6.74 -1.61
CA MET A 77 -13.98 -5.39 -1.31
C MET A 77 -13.10 -4.70 -0.26
N ARG A 78 -12.65 -5.43 0.78
CA ARG A 78 -11.76 -4.91 1.82
C ARG A 78 -10.46 -4.32 1.24
N TYR A 79 -9.85 -4.96 0.26
CA TYR A 79 -8.59 -4.47 -0.31
C TYR A 79 -8.77 -3.58 -1.56
N GLY A 80 -9.98 -3.04 -1.77
CA GLY A 80 -10.26 -2.05 -2.81
C GLY A 80 -10.43 -2.64 -4.21
N TYR A 81 -10.80 -3.92 -4.32
CA TYR A 81 -11.17 -4.53 -5.59
C TYR A 81 -12.70 -4.54 -5.71
N GLU A 82 -13.21 -3.93 -6.78
CA GLU A 82 -14.65 -3.80 -7.02
C GLU A 82 -15.33 -5.14 -7.37
N SER A 83 -14.56 -6.17 -7.70
CA SER A 83 -15.08 -7.50 -7.98
C SER A 83 -14.10 -8.61 -7.60
N PRO A 84 -14.59 -9.82 -7.26
CA PRO A 84 -13.73 -10.99 -7.07
C PRO A 84 -12.95 -11.38 -8.32
N THR A 85 -13.46 -11.05 -9.51
CA THR A 85 -12.74 -11.34 -10.76
C THR A 85 -11.49 -10.48 -10.93
N ALA A 86 -11.39 -9.34 -10.24
CA ALA A 86 -10.19 -8.51 -10.22
C ALA A 86 -9.04 -9.09 -9.36
N PHE A 87 -9.27 -10.20 -8.64
CA PHE A 87 -8.24 -10.99 -7.94
C PHE A 87 -7.50 -11.98 -8.85
N ASN A 88 -7.99 -12.20 -10.06
CA ASN A 88 -7.49 -13.23 -10.98
C ASN A 88 -6.21 -12.80 -11.70
#